data_AF-A0A9P7EQH3-F1
#
_entry.id   AF-A0A9P7EQH3-F1
#
_cell.length_a   1.000
_cell.length_b   1.000
_cell.length_c   1.000
_cell.angle_alpha   90.00
_cell.angle_beta   90.00
_cell.angle_gamma   90.00
#
_symmetry.space_group_name_H-M   'P 1'
#
loop_
_entity.id
_entity.type
_entity.pdbx_description
1 polymer ?
#
loop_
_entity_poly.entity_id
_entity_poly.type
_entity_poly.pdbx_seq_one_letter_code
_entity_poly.pdbx_strand_id
1 'polypeptide(L)'
;MNDNELNEMLARNNEEVEIFRKMDLQRERDALDVWRAVGNRGKPPLPLMQLEELPECYQTDEPFEPKEIDDAIEGRGQRHCNVVNYNDGLSDEQWAMAVEDGEDLQELIDRAHGKKER
;
A
#
# COMPACT_ATOMS: atom_id res chain seq x y z
N MET A 1 11.44 -32.09 17.27
CA MET A 1 10.14 -32.69 17.59
C MET A 1 9.63 -33.30 16.31
N ASN A 2 9.48 -34.63 16.29
CA ASN A 2 9.03 -35.37 15.11
C ASN A 2 7.52 -35.67 15.21
N ASP A 3 6.87 -35.98 14.09
CA ASP A 3 5.44 -36.32 14.04
C ASP A 3 5.06 -37.44 15.03
N ASN A 4 5.92 -38.45 15.20
CA ASN A 4 5.70 -39.52 16.19
C ASN A 4 5.65 -38.99 17.63
N GLU A 5 6.57 -38.10 18.01
CA GLU A 5 6.61 -37.51 19.35
C GLU A 5 5.41 -36.58 19.58
N LEU A 6 4.99 -35.85 18.54
CA LEU A 6 3.78 -35.01 18.57
C LEU A 6 2.53 -35.87 18.76
N ASN A 7 2.42 -36.98 18.02
CA ASN A 7 1.30 -37.90 18.09
C ASN A 7 1.21 -38.56 19.46
N GLU A 8 2.35 -38.93 20.06
CA GLU A 8 2.40 -39.46 21.43
C GLU A 8 1.99 -38.43 22.49
N MET A 9 2.31 -37.15 22.30
CA MET A 9 1.88 -36.07 23.20
C MET A 9 0.39 -35.72 23.05
N LEU A 10 -0.16 -35.82 21.83
CA LEU A 10 -1.54 -35.45 21.54
C LEU A 10 -2.54 -36.57 21.84
N ALA A 11 -2.16 -37.82 21.60
CA ALA A 11 -3.03 -38.97 21.80
C ALA A 11 -3.38 -39.16 23.27
N ARG A 12 -4.66 -39.36 23.56
CA ARG A 12 -5.16 -39.63 24.92
C ARG A 12 -5.25 -41.13 25.20
N ASN A 13 -5.18 -41.95 24.15
CA ASN A 13 -5.38 -43.38 24.14
C ASN A 13 -4.62 -44.01 22.97
N ASN A 14 -4.21 -45.28 23.12
CA ASN A 14 -3.34 -45.97 22.14
C ASN A 14 -3.99 -46.14 20.75
N GLU A 15 -5.32 -46.25 20.70
CA GLU A 15 -6.06 -46.34 19.43
C GLU A 15 -5.88 -45.07 18.58
N GLU A 16 -5.81 -43.89 19.23
CA GLU A 16 -5.61 -42.61 18.53
C GLU A 16 -4.22 -42.53 17.91
N VAL A 17 -3.19 -43.04 18.59
CA VAL A 17 -1.82 -43.10 18.05
C VAL A 17 -1.78 -43.88 16.74
N GLU A 18 -2.48 -45.03 16.67
CA GLU A 18 -2.55 -45.81 15.43
C GLU A 18 -3.29 -45.07 14.32
N ILE A 19 -4.36 -44.36 14.66
CA ILE A 19 -5.13 -43.56 13.71
C ILE A 19 -4.28 -42.42 13.15
N PHE A 20 -3.54 -41.69 13.99
CA PHE A 20 -2.65 -40.61 13.55
C PHE A 20 -1.54 -41.14 12.63
N ARG A 21 -0.93 -42.26 13.00
CA ARG A 21 0.09 -42.91 12.14
C ARG A 21 -0.47 -43.34 10.78
N LYS A 22 -1.71 -43.84 10.74
CA LYS A 22 -2.39 -44.18 9.47
C LYS A 22 -2.66 -42.92 8.64
N MET A 23 -3.07 -41.83 9.27
CA MET A 23 -3.28 -40.53 8.60
C MET A 23 -1.98 -39.96 8.03
N ASP A 24 -0.86 -40.02 8.77
CA ASP A 24 0.43 -39.54 8.29
C ASP A 24 0.89 -40.31 7.05
N LEU A 25 0.77 -41.65 7.07
CA LEU A 25 1.08 -42.50 5.93
C LEU A 25 0.17 -42.21 4.71
N GLN A 26 -1.10 -41.92 4.95
CA GLN A 26 -2.03 -41.56 3.90
C GLN A 26 -1.66 -40.20 3.29
N ARG A 27 -1.34 -39.21 4.12
CA ARG A 27 -0.91 -37.87 3.70
C ARG A 27 0.32 -37.92 2.80
N GLU A 28 1.31 -38.74 3.15
CA GLU A 28 2.53 -38.94 2.33
C GLU A 28 2.22 -39.57 0.97
N ARG A 29 1.33 -40.57 0.93
CA ARG A 29 0.91 -41.23 -0.31
C ARG A 29 0.14 -40.28 -1.22
N ASP A 30 -0.82 -39.55 -0.67
CA ASP A 30 -1.65 -38.62 -1.42
C ASP A 30 -0.78 -37.49 -2.01
N ALA A 31 0.19 -36.98 -1.25
CA ALA A 31 1.14 -35.99 -1.75
C ALA A 31 1.99 -36.52 -2.92
N LEU A 32 2.48 -37.77 -2.81
CA LEU A 32 3.22 -38.43 -3.88
C LEU A 32 2.37 -38.69 -5.13
N ASP A 33 1.11 -39.04 -4.96
CA ASP A 33 0.18 -39.31 -6.05
C ASP A 33 -0.19 -38.03 -6.79
N VAL A 34 -0.49 -36.95 -6.06
CA VAL A 34 -0.74 -35.63 -6.63
C VAL A 34 0.50 -35.12 -7.37
N TRP A 35 1.69 -35.24 -6.78
CA TRP A 35 2.94 -34.81 -7.42
C TRP A 35 3.21 -35.54 -8.74
N ARG A 36 3.01 -36.86 -8.75
CA ARG A 36 3.14 -37.67 -9.97
C ARG A 36 2.06 -37.36 -10.99
N ALA A 37 0.83 -37.10 -10.56
CA ALA A 37 -0.29 -36.76 -11.45
C ALA A 37 -0.07 -35.43 -12.19
N VAL A 38 0.61 -34.47 -11.57
CA VAL A 38 1.03 -33.21 -12.22
C VAL A 38 2.15 -33.44 -13.25
N GLY A 39 2.71 -34.65 -13.33
CA GLY A 39 3.76 -35.02 -14.29
C GLY A 39 5.18 -34.79 -13.77
N ASN A 40 5.32 -34.42 -12.50
CA ASN A 40 6.62 -34.21 -11.89
C ASN A 40 7.27 -35.55 -11.51
N ARG A 41 8.61 -35.57 -11.53
CA ARG A 41 9.41 -36.75 -11.18
C ARG A 41 10.19 -36.48 -9.89
N GLY A 42 10.43 -37.54 -9.12
CA GLY A 42 11.19 -37.45 -7.88
C GLY A 42 10.31 -37.27 -6.65
N LYS A 43 10.91 -36.78 -5.58
CA LYS A 43 10.22 -36.55 -4.31
C LYS A 43 9.34 -35.29 -4.41
N PRO A 44 8.16 -35.28 -3.77
CA PRO A 44 7.33 -34.09 -3.69
C PRO A 44 8.07 -33.02 -2.89
N PRO A 45 7.76 -31.73 -3.12
CA PRO A 45 8.27 -30.65 -2.30
C PRO A 45 7.91 -30.87 -0.82
N LEU A 46 8.69 -30.27 0.07
CA LEU A 46 8.39 -30.34 1.50
C LEU A 46 7.05 -29.66 1.80
N PRO A 47 6.37 -30.01 2.90
CA PRO A 47 5.09 -29.39 3.26
C PRO A 47 5.15 -27.87 3.48
N LEU A 48 6.34 -27.35 3.81
CA LEU A 48 6.61 -25.93 3.98
C LEU A 48 7.38 -25.41 2.79
N MET A 49 7.08 -24.16 2.39
CA MET A 49 7.79 -23.49 1.30
C MET A 49 9.28 -23.38 1.61
N GLN A 50 10.10 -23.64 0.60
CA GLN A 50 11.55 -23.50 0.67
C GLN A 50 12.00 -22.14 0.14
N LEU A 51 13.20 -21.71 0.52
CA LEU A 51 13.79 -20.46 0.02
C LEU A 51 13.94 -20.46 -1.50
N GLU A 52 14.23 -21.62 -2.09
CA GLU A 52 14.38 -21.79 -3.55
C GLU A 52 13.07 -21.55 -4.31
N GLU A 53 11.92 -21.69 -3.65
CA GLU A 53 10.61 -21.44 -4.23
C GLU A 53 10.21 -19.95 -4.18
N LEU A 54 10.92 -19.15 -3.38
CA LEU A 54 10.67 -17.72 -3.28
C LEU A 54 11.28 -16.97 -4.47
N PRO A 55 10.69 -15.83 -4.89
CA PRO A 55 11.33 -14.94 -5.85
C PRO A 55 12.71 -14.46 -5.37
N GLU A 56 13.63 -14.21 -6.31
CA GLU A 56 15.02 -13.82 -6.02
C GLU A 56 15.14 -12.62 -5.07
N CYS A 57 14.22 -11.66 -5.15
CA CYS A 57 14.19 -10.50 -4.28
C CYS A 57 13.91 -10.81 -2.79
N TYR A 58 13.35 -11.98 -2.48
CA TYR A 58 13.13 -12.47 -1.12
C TYR A 58 14.14 -13.56 -0.71
N GLN A 59 15.01 -13.98 -1.63
CA GLN A 59 16.09 -14.93 -1.33
C GLN A 59 17.29 -14.22 -0.70
N THR A 60 17.40 -12.91 -0.90
CA THR A 60 18.46 -12.07 -0.35
C THR A 60 18.04 -11.42 0.96
N ASP A 61 18.92 -11.44 1.96
CA ASP A 61 18.74 -10.67 3.22
C ASP A 61 19.00 -9.17 3.04
N GLU A 62 19.30 -8.72 1.82
CA GLU A 62 19.55 -7.31 1.53
C GLU A 62 18.24 -6.52 1.70
N PRO A 63 18.27 -5.41 2.46
CA PRO A 63 17.12 -4.54 2.57
C PRO A 63 16.66 -4.14 1.16
N PHE A 64 15.36 -4.28 0.90
CA PHE A 64 14.79 -3.75 -0.34
C PHE A 64 15.22 -2.30 -0.48
N GLU A 65 15.99 -1.99 -1.54
CA GLU A 65 16.24 -0.63 -1.96
C GLU A 65 14.86 0.05 -2.01
N PRO A 66 14.63 1.12 -1.21
CA PRO A 66 13.40 1.86 -1.34
C PRO A 66 13.35 2.27 -2.81
N LYS A 67 12.33 1.79 -3.54
CA LYS A 67 12.05 2.37 -4.85
C LYS A 67 12.06 3.87 -4.61
N GLU A 68 12.96 4.59 -5.28
CA GLU A 68 12.84 6.04 -5.39
C GLU A 68 11.40 6.24 -5.85
N ILE A 69 10.56 6.65 -4.90
CA ILE A 69 9.19 6.99 -5.20
C ILE A 69 9.41 8.22 -6.04
N ASP A 70 9.30 8.06 -7.35
CA ASP A 70 9.30 9.21 -8.24
C ASP A 70 8.20 10.10 -7.67
N ASP A 71 8.58 11.25 -7.12
CA ASP A 71 7.66 12.28 -6.64
C ASP A 71 6.85 12.88 -7.81
N ALA A 72 6.74 12.16 -8.93
CA ALA A 72 5.67 12.23 -9.89
C ALA A 72 4.33 11.91 -9.20
N ILE A 73 3.87 12.86 -8.38
CA ILE A 73 2.50 13.28 -8.10
C ILE A 73 1.40 12.30 -8.60
N GLU A 74 1.37 11.08 -8.08
CA GLU A 74 0.22 10.16 -8.21
C GLU A 74 -0.68 10.23 -6.96
N GLY A 75 -0.57 11.32 -6.20
CA GLY A 75 -1.48 11.65 -5.12
C GLY A 75 -2.79 12.23 -5.63
N ARG A 76 -3.86 11.43 -5.63
CA ARG A 76 -5.24 11.91 -5.74
C ARG A 76 -5.57 12.80 -4.53
N GLY A 77 -5.23 14.09 -4.56
CA GLY A 77 -5.73 15.01 -3.53
C GLY A 77 -4.97 16.29 -3.22
N GLN A 78 -3.86 16.62 -3.89
CA GLN A 78 -3.20 17.91 -3.60
C GLN A 78 -3.79 19.01 -4.46
N ARG A 79 -4.85 19.67 -3.94
CA ARG A 79 -5.38 20.89 -4.57
C ARG A 79 -4.32 21.98 -4.45
N HIS A 80 -3.94 22.57 -5.58
CA HIS A 80 -3.16 23.80 -5.62
C HIS A 80 -3.99 24.94 -4.96
N CYS A 81 -3.59 25.40 -3.77
CA CYS A 81 -4.18 26.58 -3.16
C CYS A 81 -3.66 27.83 -3.89
N ASN A 82 -4.41 28.32 -4.88
CA ASN A 82 -4.18 29.66 -5.40
C ASN A 82 -4.44 30.68 -4.28
N VAL A 83 -3.44 31.48 -3.93
CA VAL A 83 -3.61 32.60 -2.99
C VAL A 83 -4.37 33.69 -3.71
N VAL A 84 -5.69 33.73 -3.51
CA VAL A 84 -6.55 34.81 -4.03
C VAL A 84 -6.55 35.95 -3.01
N ASN A 85 -6.08 37.12 -3.43
CA ASN A 85 -6.11 38.34 -2.62
C ASN A 85 -7.35 39.16 -3.01
N TYR A 86 -8.26 39.38 -2.05
CA TYR A 86 -9.51 40.13 -2.23
C TYR A 86 -9.38 41.61 -1.81
N ASN A 87 -8.15 42.13 -1.73
CA ASN A 87 -7.94 43.54 -1.42
C ASN A 87 -7.93 44.33 -2.72
N ASP A 88 -9.05 44.99 -3.02
CA ASP A 88 -9.29 45.85 -4.19
C ASP A 88 -8.47 47.17 -4.16
N GLY A 89 -7.57 47.32 -3.18
CA GLY A 89 -6.60 48.43 -3.13
C GLY A 89 -7.16 49.78 -2.71
N LEU A 90 -8.46 49.86 -2.38
CA LEU A 90 -9.16 51.06 -1.95
C LEU A 90 -9.45 51.05 -0.45
N SER A 91 -9.46 52.22 0.18
CA SER A 91 -9.98 52.36 1.55
C SER A 91 -11.51 52.48 1.55
N ASP A 92 -12.14 52.09 2.65
CA ASP A 92 -13.60 52.18 2.82
C ASP A 92 -14.14 53.61 2.58
N GLU A 93 -13.37 54.64 2.93
CA GLU A 93 -13.73 56.05 2.68
C GLU A 93 -13.68 56.40 1.18
N GLN A 94 -12.69 55.89 0.44
CA GLN A 94 -12.59 56.11 -1.01
C GLN A 94 -13.69 55.38 -1.76
N TRP A 95 -14.05 54.19 -1.29
CA TRP A 95 -15.18 53.43 -1.83
C TRP A 95 -16.51 54.15 -1.60
N ALA A 96 -16.76 54.67 -0.39
CA ALA A 96 -17.98 55.40 -0.08
C ALA A 96 -18.15 56.67 -0.94
N MET A 97 -17.09 57.46 -1.11
CA MET A 97 -17.14 58.65 -1.97
C MET A 97 -17.40 58.29 -3.44
N ALA A 98 -16.73 57.27 -3.98
CA ALA A 98 -16.93 56.85 -5.37
C ALA A 98 -18.36 56.35 -5.63
N VAL A 99 -18.98 55.70 -4.64
CA VAL A 99 -20.39 55.27 -4.71
C VAL A 99 -21.34 56.47 -4.66
N GLU A 100 -21.07 57.48 -3.83
CA GLU A 100 -21.90 58.69 -3.73
C GLU A 100 -21.81 59.56 -4.99
N ASP A 101 -20.61 59.69 -5.58
CA ASP A 101 -20.35 60.49 -6.79
C ASP A 101 -20.69 59.74 -8.10
N GLY A 102 -21.04 58.45 -8.01
CA GLY A 102 -21.42 57.61 -9.16
C GLY A 102 -20.26 57.30 -10.10
N GLU A 103 -19.03 57.30 -9.59
CA GLU A 103 -17.83 56.96 -10.36
C GLU A 103 -17.74 55.45 -10.62
N ASP A 104 -17.12 55.06 -11.74
CA ASP A 104 -16.91 53.64 -12.05
C ASP A 104 -15.83 53.05 -11.14
N LEU A 105 -16.28 52.22 -10.18
CA LEU A 105 -15.43 51.55 -9.21
C LEU A 105 -14.35 50.68 -9.86
N GLN A 106 -14.62 50.09 -11.03
CA GLN A 106 -13.67 49.20 -11.69
C GLN A 106 -12.43 49.97 -12.17
N GLU A 107 -12.62 51.16 -12.75
CA GLU A 107 -11.52 52.00 -13.22
C GLU A 107 -10.66 52.52 -12.05
N LEU A 108 -11.30 52.76 -10.90
CA LEU A 108 -10.65 53.26 -9.69
C LEU A 108 -9.80 52.17 -9.02
N ILE A 109 -10.31 50.94 -8.97
CA ILE A 109 -9.59 49.73 -8.52
C ILE A 109 -8.37 49.49 -9.39
N ASP A 110 -8.53 49.48 -10.72
CA ASP A 110 -7.41 49.26 -11.66
C ASP A 110 -6.31 50.32 -11.51
N ARG A 111 -6.70 51.58 -11.28
CA ARG A 111 -5.76 52.68 -11.01
C ARG A 111 -5.05 52.52 -9.66
N ALA A 112 -5.72 52.02 -8.63
CA ALA A 112 -5.15 51.77 -7.31
C ALA A 112 -4.15 50.59 -7.37
N HIS A 113 -4.47 49.51 -8.07
CA HIS A 113 -3.54 48.41 -8.31
C HIS A 113 -2.31 48.86 -9.10
N GLY A 114 -2.48 49.65 -10.16
CA GLY A 114 -1.37 50.17 -10.96
C GLY A 114 -0.45 51.15 -10.21
N LYS A 115 -0.93 51.80 -9.15
CA LYS A 115 -0.10 52.61 -8.23
C LYS A 115 0.68 51.76 -7.22
N LYS A 116 0.15 50.59 -6.85
CA LYS A 116 0.74 49.70 -5.84
C LYS A 116 1.85 48.81 -6.40
N GLU A 117 1.85 48.57 -7.72
CA GLU A 117 2.90 47.83 -8.44
C GLU A 117 4.08 48.70 -8.93
N ARG A 118 4.07 50.02 -8.68
CA ARG A 118 5.17 50.94 -9.03
C ARG A 118 6.06 51.30 -7.84
#